data_AF-W7A2F9-F1
#
_entry.id   AF-W7A2F9-F1
#
_cell.length_a   1.000
_cell.length_b   1.000
_cell.length_c   1.000
_cell.angle_alpha   90.00
_cell.angle_beta   90.00
_cell.angle_gamma   90.00
#
_symmetry.space_group_name_H-M   'P 1'
#
loop_
_entity.id
_entity.type
_entity.pdbx_description
1 polymer ?
#
loop_
_entity_poly.entity_id
_entity_poly.type
_entity_poly.pdbx_seq_one_letter_code
_entity_poly.pdbx_strand_id
1 'polypeptide(L)'
;MKLLRGHLDILKQHLQKASECNAEGGVKPRACEILKNERIRPPWGETRNDPDIPPEYEGYEQIYKFAPSLCKELEAWLSLFKQGQDESERLYRSNCLQYKRGNFSSSETPGENCLPDRSRQEWDAIARQAKYRTTNSSHVRLQLCAEIVTIIARGFNLNNTAAQVKEEKAEKDNQCQQVYELLRRWATPKVAEEIMSQWFVGDNNGGRGREIFSLSGIDIFEMITAILTQGNYQSKNIFCEIDKTPDGQTPDTPRVYKTKITDWESFNKAVEDVTRIITGESEIWESAAEAVEKRTQECLQWKDGGSHSAVLQNSHCGANGGRGSSADHAVSETVSPTPPSSSGGGAIIHLVWQGIGGFMGLVLTGASLYGLYRIMGARRGRLSRRRERVQCLQVAYPSGL
;
A
#
# COMPACT_ATOMS: atom_id res chain seq x y z
N MET A 1 -14.55 1.03 -12.12
CA MET A 1 -13.30 1.47 -11.47
C MET A 1 -13.56 2.73 -10.70
N LYS A 2 -13.53 2.63 -9.37
CA LYS A 2 -14.05 3.64 -8.43
C LYS A 2 -13.05 3.93 -7.32
N LEU A 3 -11.76 3.67 -7.53
CA LEU A 3 -10.75 3.74 -6.47
C LEU A 3 -10.52 5.16 -5.97
N LEU A 4 -9.70 5.93 -6.71
CA LEU A 4 -9.43 7.32 -6.38
C LEU A 4 -10.71 8.15 -6.38
N ARG A 5 -11.59 7.93 -7.37
CA ARG A 5 -12.92 8.56 -7.42
C ARG A 5 -13.73 8.30 -6.14
N GLY A 6 -13.89 7.05 -5.75
CA GLY A 6 -14.73 6.67 -4.61
C GLY A 6 -14.16 7.16 -3.30
N HIS A 7 -12.83 7.12 -3.16
CA HIS A 7 -12.15 7.72 -2.02
C HIS A 7 -12.37 9.25 -1.97
N LEU A 8 -12.17 9.97 -3.09
CA LEU A 8 -12.44 11.41 -3.15
C LEU A 8 -13.92 11.76 -2.94
N ASP A 9 -14.86 10.90 -3.35
CA ASP A 9 -16.29 11.05 -3.06
C ASP A 9 -16.56 10.89 -1.54
N ILE A 10 -15.89 9.94 -0.87
CA ILE A 10 -15.96 9.77 0.59
C ILE A 10 -15.37 11.00 1.30
N LEU A 11 -14.20 11.49 0.87
CA LEU A 11 -13.60 12.70 1.43
C LEU A 11 -14.54 13.91 1.26
N LYS A 12 -15.12 14.07 0.06
CA LYS A 12 -16.12 15.11 -0.20
C LYS A 12 -17.30 15.01 0.77
N GLN A 13 -17.85 13.81 0.99
CA GLN A 13 -18.94 13.60 1.94
C GLN A 13 -18.54 13.91 3.39
N HIS A 14 -17.33 13.53 3.81
CA HIS A 14 -16.80 13.86 5.13
C HIS A 14 -16.68 15.37 5.32
N LEU A 15 -16.12 16.07 4.33
CA LEU A 15 -16.02 17.53 4.33
C LEU A 15 -17.40 18.21 4.34
N GLN A 16 -18.39 17.70 3.60
CA GLN A 16 -19.75 18.25 3.63
C GLN A 16 -20.44 18.11 5.00
N LYS A 17 -20.14 17.02 5.72
CA LYS A 17 -20.71 16.72 7.05
C LYS A 17 -19.93 17.37 8.20
N ALA A 18 -18.69 17.79 7.96
CA ALA A 18 -17.84 18.45 8.95
C ALA A 18 -18.53 19.74 9.44
N SER A 19 -18.75 19.83 10.76
CA SER A 19 -19.40 21.00 11.37
C SER A 19 -18.57 22.26 11.14
N GLU A 20 -17.24 22.13 11.05
CA GLU A 20 -16.29 23.21 10.76
C GLU A 20 -16.53 23.84 9.39
N CYS A 21 -16.94 23.04 8.40
CA CYS A 21 -17.31 23.58 7.10
C CYS A 21 -18.60 24.42 7.18
N ASN A 22 -19.49 24.11 8.13
CA ASN A 22 -20.81 24.73 8.29
C ASN A 22 -20.88 25.82 9.34
N ALA A 23 -19.86 25.98 10.18
CA ALA A 23 -19.80 27.04 11.19
C ALA A 23 -19.93 28.44 10.57
N GLU A 24 -20.78 29.26 11.17
CA GLU A 24 -20.87 30.69 10.91
C GLU A 24 -19.84 31.42 11.80
N GLY A 25 -18.93 32.20 11.20
CA GLY A 25 -18.03 33.08 11.97
C GLY A 25 -16.66 32.53 12.42
N GLY A 26 -16.11 31.49 11.76
CA GLY A 26 -14.74 31.00 12.03
C GLY A 26 -13.85 30.91 10.79
N VAL A 27 -12.53 30.74 10.98
CA VAL A 27 -11.60 30.41 9.88
C VAL A 27 -11.97 29.02 9.38
N LYS A 28 -12.58 28.96 8.19
CA LYS A 28 -12.98 27.70 7.58
C LYS A 28 -11.76 27.00 7.02
N PRO A 29 -11.64 25.67 7.19
CA PRO A 29 -10.63 24.91 6.49
C PRO A 29 -10.75 25.11 4.98
N ARG A 30 -9.62 25.27 4.29
CA ARG A 30 -9.57 25.52 2.84
C ARG A 30 -10.29 24.44 2.04
N ALA A 31 -10.25 23.18 2.50
CA ALA A 31 -11.00 22.08 1.88
C ALA A 31 -12.51 22.36 1.79
N CYS A 32 -13.07 23.09 2.75
CA CYS A 32 -14.49 23.48 2.75
C CYS A 32 -14.81 24.50 1.64
N GLU A 33 -13.86 25.36 1.27
CA GLU A 33 -14.04 26.37 0.22
C GLU A 33 -14.16 25.74 -1.16
N ILE A 34 -13.56 24.56 -1.37
CA ILE A 34 -13.68 23.78 -2.60
C ILE A 34 -15.13 23.32 -2.80
N LEU A 35 -15.87 23.10 -1.70
CA LEU A 35 -17.25 22.62 -1.74
C LEU A 35 -18.29 23.73 -1.84
N LYS A 36 -18.04 24.88 -1.21
CA LYS A 36 -19.05 25.93 -1.05
C LYS A 36 -19.05 27.01 -2.13
N ASN A 37 -17.93 27.16 -2.85
CA ASN A 37 -17.78 28.31 -3.73
C ASN A 37 -18.43 28.04 -5.09
N GLU A 38 -19.64 28.54 -5.33
CA GLU A 38 -20.29 28.50 -6.66
C GLU A 38 -19.51 29.26 -7.74
N ARG A 39 -18.46 30.00 -7.35
CA ARG A 39 -17.60 30.70 -8.30
C ARG A 39 -16.87 29.70 -9.18
N ILE A 40 -16.98 29.94 -10.47
CA ILE A 40 -16.11 29.37 -11.47
C ILE A 40 -14.67 29.78 -11.11
N ARG A 41 -13.84 28.83 -10.68
CA ARG A 41 -12.43 29.11 -10.40
C ARG A 41 -11.66 29.20 -11.71
N PRO A 42 -10.68 30.12 -11.82
CA PRO A 42 -9.80 30.14 -12.97
C PRO A 42 -9.10 28.79 -13.12
N PRO A 43 -8.73 28.41 -14.36
CA PRO A 43 -7.88 27.25 -14.57
C PRO A 43 -6.56 27.42 -13.81
N TRP A 44 -6.06 26.32 -13.26
CA TRP A 44 -4.85 26.33 -12.46
C TRP A 44 -3.67 26.81 -13.30
N GLY A 45 -3.03 27.90 -12.88
CA GLY A 45 -1.72 28.28 -13.37
C GLY A 45 -1.66 29.13 -14.64
N GLU A 46 -2.78 29.65 -15.14
CA GLU A 46 -2.80 30.47 -16.36
C GLU A 46 -2.07 31.80 -16.20
N THR A 47 -1.92 32.34 -14.98
CA THR A 47 -1.19 33.59 -14.77
C THR A 47 0.03 33.36 -13.87
N ARG A 48 1.14 34.04 -14.20
CA ARG A 48 2.37 34.04 -13.38
C ARG A 48 2.12 34.70 -12.02
N ASN A 49 1.12 35.58 -11.96
CA ASN A 49 0.68 36.32 -10.78
C ASN A 49 -0.75 35.91 -10.41
N ASP A 50 -1.06 34.61 -10.45
CA ASP A 50 -2.38 34.13 -10.06
C ASP A 50 -2.60 34.51 -8.60
N PRO A 51 -3.42 35.54 -8.30
CA PRO A 51 -3.59 36.03 -6.93
C PRO A 51 -4.24 34.96 -6.04
N ASP A 52 -4.72 33.87 -6.64
CA ASP A 52 -5.39 32.77 -5.99
C ASP A 52 -4.43 31.64 -5.58
N ILE A 53 -3.09 31.74 -5.77
CA ILE A 53 -2.16 30.81 -5.11
C ILE A 53 -2.09 31.19 -3.65
N PRO A 54 -2.56 30.34 -2.71
CA PRO A 54 -2.60 30.79 -1.34
C PRO A 54 -1.19 30.84 -0.77
N PRO A 55 -0.92 31.79 0.16
CA PRO A 55 0.43 32.03 0.69
C PRO A 55 1.10 30.77 1.25
N GLU A 56 0.31 29.80 1.70
CA GLU A 56 0.81 28.52 2.16
C GLU A 56 1.51 27.68 1.08
N TYR A 57 1.36 27.99 -0.21
CA TYR A 57 2.03 27.30 -1.32
C TYR A 57 3.16 28.11 -1.95
N GLU A 58 3.62 29.17 -1.30
CA GLU A 58 4.83 29.89 -1.71
C GLU A 58 6.03 28.93 -1.79
N GLY A 59 6.74 28.96 -2.92
CA GLY A 59 7.83 28.03 -3.26
C GLY A 59 7.40 26.70 -3.89
N TYR A 60 6.10 26.41 -3.95
CA TYR A 60 5.51 25.19 -4.53
C TYR A 60 4.56 25.49 -5.71
N GLU A 61 4.63 26.69 -6.28
CA GLU A 61 3.69 27.19 -7.28
C GLU A 61 3.67 26.30 -8.53
N GLN A 62 4.84 25.85 -9.00
CA GLN A 62 4.88 25.01 -10.20
C GLN A 62 4.24 23.64 -9.96
N ILE A 63 4.40 23.08 -8.75
CA ILE A 63 3.75 21.81 -8.39
C ILE A 63 2.25 22.01 -8.27
N TYR A 64 1.82 23.10 -7.63
CA TYR A 64 0.41 23.48 -7.59
C TYR A 64 -0.15 23.51 -9.02
N LYS A 65 0.49 24.23 -9.94
CA LYS A 65 0.09 24.28 -11.37
C LYS A 65 0.12 22.92 -12.08
N PHE A 66 1.03 22.03 -11.70
CA PHE A 66 1.19 20.72 -12.31
C PHE A 66 0.29 19.63 -11.68
N ALA A 67 -0.21 19.84 -10.47
CA ALA A 67 -0.97 18.87 -9.69
C ALA A 67 -2.24 18.34 -10.40
N PRO A 68 -3.03 19.14 -11.15
CA PRO A 68 -4.12 18.61 -11.94
C PRO A 68 -3.66 17.60 -13.02
N SER A 69 -2.48 17.81 -13.60
CA SER A 69 -1.92 16.85 -14.56
C SER A 69 -1.44 15.58 -13.86
N LEU A 70 -0.81 15.69 -12.69
CA LEU A 70 -0.46 14.54 -11.85
C LEU A 70 -1.68 13.69 -11.51
N CYS A 71 -2.78 14.33 -11.11
CA CYS A 71 -4.03 13.64 -10.79
C CYS A 71 -4.60 12.86 -11.98
N LYS A 72 -4.55 13.40 -13.20
CA LYS A 72 -4.95 12.67 -14.40
C LYS A 72 -4.04 11.47 -14.67
N GLU A 73 -2.74 11.62 -14.48
CA GLU A 73 -1.77 10.53 -14.64
C GLU A 73 -1.97 9.45 -13.57
N LEU A 74 -2.30 9.82 -12.33
CA LEU A 74 -2.71 8.89 -11.28
C LEU A 74 -4.00 8.15 -11.64
N GLU A 75 -5.02 8.85 -12.17
CA GLU A 75 -6.26 8.21 -12.62
C GLU A 75 -6.00 7.20 -13.76
N ALA A 76 -5.17 7.60 -14.73
CA ALA A 76 -4.76 6.73 -15.83
C ALA A 76 -3.97 5.50 -15.32
N TRP A 77 -3.06 5.67 -14.37
CA TRP A 77 -2.29 4.56 -13.80
C TRP A 77 -3.20 3.64 -12.96
N LEU A 78 -4.05 4.17 -12.11
CA LEU A 78 -5.04 3.39 -11.36
C LEU A 78 -6.01 2.63 -12.27
N SER A 79 -6.15 3.05 -13.54
CA SER A 79 -6.93 2.31 -14.53
C SER A 79 -6.34 0.99 -15.00
N LEU A 80 -5.05 0.79 -14.76
CA LEU A 80 -4.36 -0.46 -15.02
C LEU A 80 -4.61 -1.52 -13.94
N PHE A 81 -5.20 -1.13 -12.82
CA PHE A 81 -5.53 -2.03 -11.74
C PHE A 81 -6.90 -2.67 -11.94
N LYS A 82 -6.94 -3.99 -11.78
CA LYS A 82 -8.18 -4.77 -11.79
C LYS A 82 -8.46 -5.21 -10.35
N GLN A 83 -9.74 -5.17 -9.98
CA GLN A 83 -10.18 -5.79 -8.74
C GLN A 83 -9.90 -7.30 -8.82
N GLY A 84 -9.38 -7.89 -7.74
CA GLY A 84 -9.23 -9.34 -7.65
C GLY A 84 -10.56 -10.07 -7.88
N GLN A 85 -10.48 -11.35 -8.25
CA GLN A 85 -11.68 -12.20 -8.39
C GLN A 85 -12.39 -12.42 -7.04
N ASP A 86 -11.64 -12.32 -5.94
CA ASP A 86 -12.21 -12.37 -4.61
C ASP A 86 -12.82 -11.01 -4.27
N GLU A 87 -14.15 -10.90 -4.34
CA GLU A 87 -14.88 -9.68 -4.00
C GLU A 87 -14.68 -9.26 -2.53
N SER A 88 -14.29 -10.21 -1.66
CA SER A 88 -14.03 -9.93 -0.25
C SER A 88 -12.68 -9.22 -0.05
N GLU A 89 -11.72 -9.43 -0.95
CA GLU A 89 -10.45 -8.72 -0.95
C GLU A 89 -10.62 -7.41 -1.73
N ARG A 90 -10.57 -6.27 -1.02
CA ARG A 90 -10.44 -4.92 -1.63
C ARG A 90 -9.03 -4.69 -2.21
N LEU A 91 -8.39 -5.76 -2.66
CA LEU A 91 -7.04 -5.80 -3.19
C LEU A 91 -7.10 -5.63 -4.71
N TYR A 92 -6.42 -4.60 -5.16
CA TYR A 92 -6.30 -4.28 -6.57
C TYR A 92 -4.92 -4.69 -7.05
N ARG A 93 -4.89 -5.52 -8.09
CA ARG A 93 -3.66 -6.06 -8.67
C ARG A 93 -3.47 -5.50 -10.07
N SER A 94 -2.23 -5.22 -10.42
CA SER A 94 -1.85 -4.88 -11.79
C SER A 94 -0.56 -5.61 -12.13
N ASN A 95 -0.50 -6.14 -13.35
CA ASN A 95 0.76 -6.64 -13.93
C ASN A 95 1.61 -5.48 -14.49
N CYS A 96 1.11 -4.25 -14.42
CA CYS A 96 1.72 -3.05 -15.00
C CYS A 96 2.28 -2.14 -13.89
N LEU A 97 3.23 -2.68 -13.13
CA LEU A 97 3.88 -1.98 -12.01
C LEU A 97 4.78 -0.81 -12.45
N GLN A 98 5.17 -0.77 -13.73
CA GLN A 98 5.99 0.31 -14.29
C GLN A 98 5.16 1.16 -15.24
N TYR A 99 4.53 2.21 -14.72
CA TYR A 99 4.04 3.30 -15.56
C TYR A 99 5.22 4.20 -15.94
N LYS A 100 5.84 3.93 -17.10
CA LYS A 100 6.88 4.81 -17.63
C LYS A 100 6.24 5.90 -18.49
N ARG A 101 6.41 7.15 -18.07
CA ARG A 101 6.04 8.32 -18.86
C ARG A 101 7.01 8.44 -20.04
N GLY A 102 6.48 8.36 -21.26
CA GLY A 102 7.12 8.98 -22.43
C GLY A 102 8.29 8.25 -23.12
N ASN A 103 8.58 6.97 -22.85
CA ASN A 103 9.56 6.21 -23.66
C ASN A 103 9.17 4.73 -23.77
N PHE A 104 7.99 4.46 -24.32
CA PHE A 104 7.87 3.23 -25.10
C PHE A 104 8.67 3.45 -26.37
N SER A 105 9.99 3.20 -26.29
CA SER A 105 10.80 2.99 -27.49
C SER A 105 9.99 2.06 -28.37
N SER A 106 9.68 2.50 -29.58
CA SER A 106 8.79 1.87 -30.56
C SER A 106 9.16 0.42 -30.94
N SER A 107 10.19 -0.14 -30.31
CA SER A 107 10.74 -1.48 -30.51
C SER A 107 10.27 -2.51 -29.48
N GLU A 108 9.81 -2.12 -28.30
CA GLU A 108 9.17 -3.04 -27.36
C GLU A 108 7.68 -2.74 -27.39
N THR A 109 6.91 -3.55 -28.12
CA THR A 109 5.47 -3.54 -27.98
C THR A 109 5.17 -3.69 -26.50
N PRO A 110 4.61 -2.66 -25.83
CA PRO A 110 4.08 -2.86 -24.49
C PRO A 110 3.18 -4.08 -24.60
N GLY A 111 3.30 -5.04 -23.69
CA GLY A 111 2.30 -6.11 -23.63
C GLY A 111 0.94 -5.43 -23.67
N GLU A 112 0.06 -5.85 -24.59
CA GLU A 112 -1.18 -5.15 -24.97
C GLU A 112 -2.07 -4.77 -23.75
N ASN A 113 -1.78 -5.35 -22.59
CA ASN A 113 -2.46 -5.21 -21.32
C ASN A 113 -2.04 -4.00 -20.44
N CYS A 114 -1.05 -3.17 -20.83
CA CYS A 114 -0.60 -2.03 -20.02
C CYS A 114 -1.01 -0.65 -20.56
N LEU A 115 -2.06 -0.59 -21.37
CA LEU A 115 -2.64 0.66 -21.83
C LEU A 115 -3.73 1.13 -20.86
N PRO A 116 -3.70 2.40 -20.40
CA PRO A 116 -4.77 2.96 -19.58
C PRO A 116 -6.14 2.83 -20.25
N ASP A 117 -7.14 2.41 -19.49
CA ASP A 117 -8.51 2.31 -19.99
C ASP A 117 -9.14 3.70 -20.02
N ARG A 118 -9.21 4.30 -21.21
CA ARG A 118 -9.78 5.65 -21.42
C ARG A 118 -11.24 5.74 -21.01
N SER A 119 -12.00 4.65 -21.08
CA SER A 119 -13.41 4.65 -20.65
C SER A 119 -13.58 4.86 -19.14
N ARG A 120 -12.49 4.71 -18.39
CA ARG A 120 -12.45 4.86 -16.94
C ARG A 120 -11.74 6.15 -16.48
N GLN A 121 -11.24 6.97 -17.40
CA GLN A 121 -10.56 8.23 -17.11
C GLN A 121 -11.56 9.38 -17.23
N GLU A 122 -12.03 9.89 -16.10
CA GLU A 122 -13.03 10.95 -16.07
C GLU A 122 -12.40 12.33 -16.31
N TRP A 123 -11.16 12.52 -15.86
CA TRP A 123 -10.50 13.82 -15.89
C TRP A 123 -9.77 14.09 -17.22
N ASP A 124 -9.64 13.10 -18.09
CA ASP A 124 -9.02 13.28 -19.41
C ASP A 124 -9.78 14.32 -20.25
N ALA A 125 -11.12 14.33 -20.15
CA ALA A 125 -11.98 15.28 -20.85
C ALA A 125 -11.92 16.73 -20.32
N ILE A 126 -11.38 16.95 -19.11
CA ILE A 126 -11.28 18.31 -18.53
C ILE A 126 -10.09 19.01 -19.18
N ALA A 127 -10.28 19.97 -20.08
CA ALA A 127 -9.15 20.68 -20.70
C ALA A 127 -8.19 21.29 -19.64
N ARG A 128 -6.89 21.39 -19.95
CA ARG A 128 -5.90 21.98 -19.02
C ARG A 128 -6.27 23.41 -18.58
N GLN A 129 -6.95 24.14 -19.47
CA GLN A 129 -7.42 25.51 -19.29
C GLN A 129 -8.91 25.58 -18.93
N ALA A 130 -9.51 24.44 -18.56
CA ALA A 130 -10.91 24.43 -18.20
C ALA A 130 -11.12 25.20 -16.89
N LYS A 131 -12.06 26.14 -16.94
CA LYS A 131 -12.67 26.75 -15.77
C LYS A 131 -13.31 25.69 -14.88
N TYR A 132 -12.94 25.67 -13.60
CA TYR A 132 -13.45 24.65 -12.67
C TYR A 132 -14.80 25.05 -12.09
N ARG A 133 -15.77 24.13 -12.08
CA ARG A 133 -17.13 24.38 -11.60
C ARG A 133 -17.38 23.47 -10.40
N THR A 134 -17.73 24.06 -9.26
CA THR A 134 -18.05 23.29 -8.05
C THR A 134 -19.37 22.52 -8.15
N THR A 135 -20.25 22.91 -9.07
CA THR A 135 -21.45 22.15 -9.43
C THR A 135 -21.14 20.85 -10.17
N ASN A 136 -19.97 20.75 -10.82
CA ASN A 136 -19.53 19.51 -11.46
C ASN A 136 -18.70 18.68 -10.49
N SER A 137 -19.23 17.52 -10.06
CA SER A 137 -18.54 16.63 -9.13
C SER A 137 -17.16 16.16 -9.62
N SER A 138 -16.97 16.02 -10.93
CA SER A 138 -15.69 15.67 -11.54
C SER A 138 -14.62 16.73 -11.29
N HIS A 139 -14.99 18.00 -11.48
CA HIS A 139 -14.10 19.14 -11.27
C HIS A 139 -13.73 19.29 -9.80
N VAL A 140 -14.70 19.09 -8.89
CA VAL A 140 -14.45 19.09 -7.44
C VAL A 140 -13.46 17.99 -7.04
N ARG A 141 -13.64 16.76 -7.55
CA ARG A 141 -12.71 15.66 -7.26
C ARG A 141 -11.30 15.93 -7.79
N LEU A 142 -11.18 16.47 -9.00
CA LEU A 142 -9.88 16.84 -9.56
C LEU A 142 -9.21 17.94 -8.71
N GLN A 143 -9.96 18.94 -8.24
CA GLN A 143 -9.43 19.97 -7.34
C GLN A 143 -8.98 19.40 -5.99
N LEU A 144 -9.78 18.53 -5.37
CA LEU A 144 -9.40 17.85 -4.12
C LEU A 144 -8.12 17.04 -4.31
N CYS A 145 -8.02 16.28 -5.39
CA CYS A 145 -6.80 15.53 -5.72
C CYS A 145 -5.60 16.47 -5.87
N ALA A 146 -5.73 17.57 -6.63
CA ALA A 146 -4.63 18.49 -6.90
C ALA A 146 -4.11 19.17 -5.61
N GLU A 147 -5.02 19.56 -4.71
CA GLU A 147 -4.67 20.12 -3.40
C GLU A 147 -3.94 19.10 -2.53
N ILE A 148 -4.44 17.86 -2.43
CA ILE A 148 -3.80 16.79 -1.64
C ILE A 148 -2.40 16.48 -2.19
N VAL A 149 -2.25 16.34 -3.51
CA VAL A 149 -0.96 16.10 -4.15
C VAL A 149 0.02 17.26 -3.87
N THR A 150 -0.45 18.51 -3.91
CA THR A 150 0.38 19.67 -3.58
C THR A 150 0.82 19.63 -2.11
N ILE A 151 -0.07 19.28 -1.19
CA ILE A 151 0.23 19.13 0.24
C ILE A 151 1.28 18.05 0.47
N ILE A 152 1.12 16.88 -0.16
CA ILE A 152 2.09 15.78 -0.06
C ILE A 152 3.45 16.24 -0.59
N ALA A 153 3.48 16.84 -1.77
CA ALA A 153 4.72 17.34 -2.35
C ALA A 153 5.41 18.37 -1.44
N ARG A 154 4.63 19.26 -0.83
CA ARG A 154 5.13 20.23 0.15
C ARG A 154 5.69 19.55 1.40
N GLY A 155 4.97 18.61 2.02
CA GLY A 155 5.45 17.94 3.23
C GLY A 155 6.72 17.11 2.97
N PHE A 156 6.87 16.57 1.76
CA PHE A 156 8.08 15.86 1.34
C PHE A 156 9.18 16.76 0.75
N ASN A 157 8.99 18.08 0.71
CA ASN A 157 9.89 19.03 0.05
C ASN A 157 10.23 18.65 -1.40
N LEU A 158 9.29 18.02 -2.10
CA LEU A 158 9.36 17.80 -3.53
C LEU A 158 9.19 19.16 -4.18
N ASN A 159 10.22 19.69 -4.81
CA ASN A 159 10.16 20.92 -5.60
C ASN A 159 10.73 20.65 -7.00
N ASN A 160 10.62 21.61 -7.92
CA ASN A 160 10.99 21.39 -9.32
C ASN A 160 12.48 21.09 -9.55
N THR A 161 13.32 21.35 -8.54
CA THR A 161 14.76 21.07 -8.59
C THR A 161 15.15 19.76 -7.89
N ALA A 162 14.33 19.29 -6.95
CA ALA A 162 14.55 18.07 -6.18
C ALA A 162 13.45 17.08 -6.52
N ALA A 163 13.60 16.43 -7.68
CA ALA A 163 12.70 15.33 -8.07
C ALA A 163 12.82 14.14 -7.10
N GLN A 164 13.91 14.02 -6.35
CA GLN A 164 14.16 12.91 -5.44
C GLN A 164 13.90 13.30 -3.98
N VAL A 165 13.13 12.46 -3.29
CA VAL A 165 13.04 12.51 -1.83
C VAL A 165 14.38 12.04 -1.27
N LYS A 166 15.03 12.84 -0.43
CA LYS A 166 16.22 12.41 0.31
C LYS A 166 15.75 11.62 1.51
N GLU A 167 15.75 10.29 1.42
CA GLU A 167 15.19 9.39 2.44
C GLU A 167 15.70 9.73 3.85
N GLU A 168 17.02 9.81 4.06
CA GLU A 168 17.62 10.19 5.35
C GLU A 168 17.08 11.50 5.93
N LYS A 169 16.87 12.50 5.07
CA LYS A 169 16.28 13.78 5.46
C LYS A 169 14.79 13.62 5.78
N ALA A 170 14.08 12.76 5.05
CA ALA A 170 12.67 12.49 5.26
C ALA A 170 12.38 11.94 6.65
N GLU A 171 13.19 10.97 7.10
CA GLU A 171 13.11 10.41 8.45
C GLU A 171 13.51 11.43 9.50
N LYS A 172 14.67 12.08 9.32
CA LYS A 172 15.17 13.09 10.27
C LYS A 172 14.18 14.22 10.51
N ASP A 173 13.54 14.70 9.45
CA ASP A 173 12.59 15.82 9.51
C ASP A 173 11.15 15.35 9.81
N ASN A 174 10.92 14.03 9.94
CA ASN A 174 9.61 13.40 10.11
C ASN A 174 8.56 13.94 9.11
N GLN A 175 8.83 13.76 7.82
CA GLN A 175 7.99 14.31 6.74
C GLN A 175 6.55 13.76 6.73
N CYS A 176 6.31 12.56 7.27
CA CYS A 176 4.97 12.01 7.46
C CYS A 176 4.15 12.85 8.43
N GLN A 177 4.74 13.28 9.56
CA GLN A 177 4.07 14.22 10.46
C GLN A 177 3.85 15.56 9.78
N GLN A 178 4.80 16.05 8.99
CA GLN A 178 4.62 17.32 8.27
C GLN A 178 3.45 17.27 7.28
N VAL A 179 3.31 16.18 6.51
CA VAL A 179 2.16 15.97 5.62
C VAL A 179 0.87 15.93 6.42
N TYR A 180 0.82 15.15 7.51
CA TYR A 180 -0.37 15.09 8.36
C TYR A 180 -0.77 16.47 8.90
N GLU A 181 0.18 17.27 9.38
CA GLU A 181 -0.06 18.62 9.89
C GLU A 181 -0.54 19.60 8.82
N LEU A 182 -0.07 19.44 7.58
CA LEU A 182 -0.57 20.21 6.44
C LEU A 182 -2.00 19.81 6.08
N LEU A 183 -2.29 18.50 6.01
CA LEU A 183 -3.63 17.98 5.74
C LEU A 183 -4.63 18.37 6.83
N ARG A 184 -4.20 18.33 8.10
CA ARG A 184 -5.02 18.70 9.27
C ARG A 184 -5.44 20.16 9.22
N ARG A 185 -4.51 21.05 8.86
CA ARG A 185 -4.81 22.49 8.67
C ARG A 185 -5.68 22.75 7.44
N TRP A 186 -5.47 21.99 6.37
CA TRP A 186 -6.24 22.13 5.13
C TRP A 186 -7.71 21.68 5.29
N ALA A 187 -7.96 20.64 6.08
CA ALA A 187 -9.28 20.05 6.32
C ALA A 187 -9.60 19.93 7.82
N THR A 188 -9.87 18.71 8.29
CA THR A 188 -10.11 18.38 9.69
C THR A 188 -9.19 17.21 10.08
N PRO A 189 -8.91 16.99 11.38
CA PRO A 189 -8.05 15.87 11.81
C PRO A 189 -8.51 14.52 11.25
N LYS A 190 -9.83 14.26 11.28
CA LYS A 190 -10.42 13.02 10.75
C LYS A 190 -10.19 12.84 9.25
N VAL A 191 -10.33 13.91 8.46
CA VAL A 191 -10.06 13.86 7.01
C VAL A 191 -8.58 13.66 6.74
N ALA A 192 -7.70 14.29 7.52
CA ALA A 192 -6.26 14.09 7.41
C ALA A 192 -5.86 12.64 7.70
N GLU A 193 -6.40 12.03 8.76
CA GLU A 193 -6.16 10.62 9.09
C GLU A 193 -6.65 9.66 8.00
N GLU A 194 -7.82 9.93 7.42
CA GLU A 194 -8.36 9.17 6.29
C GLU A 194 -7.45 9.27 5.07
N ILE A 195 -6.90 10.45 4.76
CA ILE A 195 -5.94 10.61 3.65
C ILE A 195 -4.64 9.86 3.96
N MET A 196 -4.08 10.06 5.15
CA MET A 196 -2.82 9.41 5.56
C MET A 196 -2.92 7.88 5.50
N SER A 197 -4.03 7.31 5.95
CA SER A 197 -4.23 5.84 5.97
C SER A 197 -4.50 5.22 4.59
N GLN A 198 -4.98 5.99 3.61
CA GLN A 198 -5.31 5.46 2.28
C GLN A 198 -4.21 5.75 1.24
N TRP A 199 -3.38 6.78 1.46
CA TRP A 199 -2.37 7.23 0.49
C TRP A 199 -0.96 6.72 0.79
N PHE A 200 -0.70 6.29 2.03
CA PHE A 200 0.58 5.77 2.48
C PHE A 200 0.42 4.36 3.01
N VAL A 201 1.33 3.44 2.64
CA VAL A 201 1.42 2.14 3.31
C VAL A 201 1.89 2.35 4.75
N GLY A 202 1.07 1.92 5.71
CA GLY A 202 1.51 1.74 7.09
C GLY A 202 1.92 0.29 7.33
N ASP A 203 2.96 0.05 8.13
CA ASP A 203 3.26 -1.27 8.70
C ASP A 203 2.24 -1.60 9.81
N ASN A 204 0.97 -1.69 9.41
CA ASN A 204 -0.14 -1.86 10.33
C ASN A 204 -0.30 -3.34 10.70
N ASN A 205 0.65 -3.87 11.45
CA ASN A 205 0.49 -5.12 12.19
C ASN A 205 -0.61 -5.05 13.28
N GLY A 206 -1.20 -3.87 13.55
CA GLY A 206 -2.04 -3.61 14.73
C GLY A 206 -3.52 -3.35 14.51
N GLY A 207 -4.04 -3.19 13.29
CA GLY A 207 -5.47 -2.91 13.15
C GLY A 207 -5.94 -2.78 11.72
N ARG A 208 -6.94 -3.59 11.36
CA ARG A 208 -7.73 -3.47 10.13
C ARG A 208 -8.54 -2.18 10.14
N GLY A 209 -7.88 -1.04 10.03
CA GLY A 209 -8.52 0.19 9.58
C GLY A 209 -9.26 -0.13 8.28
N ARG A 210 -10.42 0.51 8.05
CA ARG A 210 -11.20 0.29 6.83
C ARG A 210 -10.50 0.93 5.64
N GLU A 211 -9.42 0.34 5.17
CA GLU A 211 -8.87 0.65 3.86
C GLU A 211 -10.00 0.51 2.83
N ILE A 212 -10.29 1.60 2.13
CA ILE A 212 -11.31 1.63 1.08
C ILE A 212 -10.81 0.79 -0.08
N PHE A 213 -9.50 0.78 -0.29
CA PHE A 213 -8.79 -0.08 -1.22
C PHE A 213 -7.37 -0.30 -0.75
N SER A 214 -6.81 -1.44 -1.14
CA SER A 214 -5.39 -1.73 -1.01
C SER A 214 -4.83 -2.01 -2.40
N LEU A 215 -3.74 -1.35 -2.76
CA LEU A 215 -3.02 -1.59 -4.00
C LEU A 215 -1.91 -2.59 -3.68
N SER A 216 -1.82 -3.67 -4.46
CA SER A 216 -0.82 -4.70 -4.22
C SER A 216 0.60 -4.18 -4.43
N GLY A 217 1.32 -3.93 -3.33
CA GLY A 217 2.76 -3.63 -3.33
C GLY A 217 3.14 -2.25 -3.87
N ILE A 218 2.19 -1.31 -3.90
CA ILE A 218 2.47 0.11 -4.18
C ILE A 218 1.44 1.00 -3.45
N ASP A 219 1.78 2.19 -2.99
CA ASP A 219 0.80 3.19 -2.53
C ASP A 219 0.68 4.41 -3.44
N ILE A 220 -0.28 5.31 -3.14
CA ILE A 220 -0.49 6.51 -3.94
C ILE A 220 0.71 7.46 -3.84
N PHE A 221 1.38 7.56 -2.68
CA PHE A 221 2.58 8.38 -2.52
C PHE A 221 3.73 7.90 -3.43
N GLU A 222 3.98 6.60 -3.50
CA GLU A 222 4.92 5.99 -4.42
C GLU A 222 4.54 6.24 -5.88
N MET A 223 3.24 6.17 -6.21
CA MET A 223 2.77 6.54 -7.55
C MET A 223 3.03 8.02 -7.86
N ILE A 224 2.77 8.93 -6.92
CA ILE A 224 3.02 10.37 -7.08
C ILE A 224 4.51 10.64 -7.31
N THR A 225 5.37 10.09 -6.45
CA THR A 225 6.82 10.28 -6.56
C THR A 225 7.36 9.67 -7.84
N ALA A 226 6.87 8.50 -8.25
CA ALA A 226 7.22 7.89 -9.53
C ALA A 226 6.79 8.74 -10.73
N ILE A 227 5.61 9.35 -10.72
CA ILE A 227 5.18 10.26 -11.80
C ILE A 227 6.07 11.51 -11.84
N LEU A 228 6.32 12.12 -10.68
CA LEU A 228 7.16 13.32 -10.55
C LEU A 228 8.60 13.07 -11.01
N THR A 229 9.16 11.91 -10.71
CA THR A 229 10.54 11.52 -11.09
C THR A 229 10.62 10.93 -12.50
N GLN A 230 9.50 10.85 -13.23
CA GLN A 230 9.38 10.17 -14.52
C GLN A 230 9.83 8.71 -14.48
N GLY A 231 9.62 8.04 -13.33
CA GLY A 231 9.96 6.64 -13.11
C GLY A 231 11.44 6.37 -12.80
N ASN A 232 12.26 7.41 -12.68
CA ASN A 232 13.69 7.26 -12.38
C ASN A 232 13.96 7.00 -10.89
N TYR A 233 13.02 7.35 -10.02
CA TYR A 233 13.17 7.17 -8.59
C TYR A 233 11.82 6.80 -7.97
N GLN A 234 11.77 5.60 -7.39
CA GLN A 234 10.64 5.14 -6.58
C GLN A 234 11.15 5.14 -5.15
N SER A 235 10.66 6.06 -4.31
CA SER A 235 11.03 6.13 -2.89
C SER A 235 10.29 5.01 -2.15
N LYS A 236 10.67 3.76 -2.40
CA LYS A 236 9.97 2.57 -1.88
C LYS A 236 10.14 2.36 -0.38
N ASN A 237 11.06 3.12 0.20
CA ASN A 237 11.53 2.85 1.54
C ASN A 237 10.84 3.73 2.58
N ILE A 238 9.96 4.67 2.18
CA ILE A 238 9.36 5.63 3.11
C ILE A 238 7.97 5.14 3.53
N PHE A 239 7.80 4.95 4.85
CA PHE A 239 6.54 4.53 5.45
C PHE A 239 6.07 5.56 6.48
N CYS A 240 4.75 5.74 6.57
CA CYS A 240 4.14 6.59 7.59
C CYS A 240 3.47 5.71 8.63
N GLU A 241 4.14 5.51 9.77
CA GLU A 241 3.60 4.73 10.88
C GLU A 241 2.92 5.63 11.90
N ILE A 242 1.79 5.19 12.44
CA ILE A 242 1.15 5.86 13.56
C ILE A 242 1.92 5.50 14.82
N ASP A 243 2.46 6.50 15.52
CA ASP A 243 3.11 6.28 16.81
C ASP A 243 2.08 5.70 17.79
N LYS A 244 2.46 4.67 18.56
CA LYS A 244 1.55 4.02 19.49
C LYS A 244 1.02 5.08 20.45
N THR A 245 -0.26 5.39 20.31
CA THR A 245 -0.93 6.31 21.21
C THR A 245 -0.79 5.74 22.62
N PRO A 246 -0.25 6.50 23.59
CA PRO A 246 -0.21 6.07 24.98
C PRO A 246 -1.59 5.61 25.43
N ASP A 247 -1.66 4.46 26.11
CA ASP A 247 -2.90 3.92 26.65
C ASP A 247 -3.64 5.01 27.45
N GLY A 248 -4.85 5.37 27.03
CA GLY A 248 -5.70 6.35 27.72
C GLY A 248 -5.90 7.71 27.02
N GLN A 249 -5.42 7.92 25.79
CA GLN A 249 -5.79 9.13 25.04
C GLN A 249 -7.26 9.11 24.60
N THR A 250 -7.90 10.28 24.71
CA THR A 250 -9.25 10.49 24.21
C THR A 250 -9.28 10.41 22.68
N PRO A 251 -10.40 9.98 22.06
CA PRO A 251 -10.56 9.90 20.60
C PRO A 251 -10.24 11.20 19.84
N ASP A 252 -10.27 12.35 20.52
CA ASP A 252 -10.00 13.67 19.94
C ASP A 252 -8.52 14.06 19.95
N THR A 253 -7.63 13.24 20.52
CA THR A 253 -6.20 13.56 20.53
C THR A 253 -5.62 13.34 19.14
N PRO A 254 -5.00 14.35 18.51
CA PRO A 254 -4.45 14.20 17.17
C PRO A 254 -3.43 13.06 17.11
N ARG A 255 -3.52 12.21 16.08
CA ARG A 255 -2.54 11.17 15.84
C ARG A 255 -1.16 11.77 15.58
N VAL A 256 -0.13 11.05 16.01
CA VAL A 256 1.26 11.36 15.68
C VAL A 256 1.74 10.32 14.69
N TYR A 257 2.30 10.77 13.58
CA TYR A 257 2.91 9.95 12.55
C TYR A 257 4.43 10.02 12.66
N LYS A 258 5.10 8.92 12.35
CA LYS A 258 6.54 8.81 12.24
C LYS A 258 6.89 8.37 10.82
N THR A 259 7.81 9.11 10.20
CA THR A 259 8.49 8.61 9.00
C THR A 259 9.46 7.52 9.42
N LYS A 260 9.33 6.34 8.80
CA LYS A 260 10.31 5.27 8.90
C LYS A 260 10.89 5.01 7.52
N ILE A 261 12.19 4.79 7.47
CA ILE A 261 12.84 4.25 6.28
C ILE A 261 13.03 2.76 6.50
N THR A 262 12.47 1.91 5.65
CA THR A 262 12.92 0.51 5.64
C THR A 262 14.22 0.43 4.86
N ASP A 263 15.24 -0.09 5.52
CA ASP A 263 16.48 -0.41 4.83
C ASP A 263 16.20 -1.60 3.88
N TRP A 264 15.95 -1.29 2.62
CA TRP A 264 15.74 -2.30 1.58
C TRP A 264 16.97 -3.20 1.41
N GLU A 265 18.18 -2.73 1.76
CA GLU A 265 19.36 -3.58 1.78
C GLU A 265 19.26 -4.64 2.87
N SER A 266 18.79 -4.28 4.07
CA SER A 266 18.49 -5.24 5.13
C SER A 266 17.43 -6.26 4.71
N PHE A 267 16.39 -5.84 3.99
CA PHE A 267 15.38 -6.78 3.47
C PHE A 267 15.95 -7.71 2.39
N ASN A 268 16.68 -7.17 1.40
CA ASN A 268 17.31 -8.00 0.37
C ASN A 268 18.33 -8.97 0.96
N LYS A 269 19.10 -8.52 1.96
CA LYS A 269 20.03 -9.37 2.69
C LYS A 269 19.29 -10.49 3.42
N ALA A 270 18.17 -10.20 4.08
CA ALA A 270 17.33 -11.23 4.70
C ALA A 270 16.76 -12.21 3.67
N VAL A 271 16.31 -11.74 2.51
CA VAL A 271 15.83 -12.59 1.40
C VAL A 271 16.97 -13.41 0.80
N GLU A 272 18.16 -12.85 0.64
CA GLU A 272 19.35 -13.52 0.15
C GLU A 272 19.83 -14.58 1.15
N ASP A 273 19.82 -14.28 2.44
CA ASP A 273 20.12 -15.24 3.51
C ASP A 273 19.11 -16.39 3.51
N VAL A 274 17.80 -16.11 3.41
CA VAL A 274 16.77 -17.14 3.28
C VAL A 274 16.91 -17.93 1.99
N THR A 275 17.28 -17.29 0.88
CA THR A 275 17.49 -17.97 -0.40
C THR A 275 18.71 -18.89 -0.33
N ARG A 276 19.82 -18.43 0.26
CA ARG A 276 21.06 -19.20 0.48
C ARG A 276 20.83 -20.40 1.39
N ILE A 277 19.95 -20.23 2.39
CA ILE A 277 19.40 -21.35 3.16
C ILE A 277 18.63 -22.24 2.16
N ILE A 278 17.54 -21.83 1.54
CA ILE A 278 16.74 -22.74 0.68
C ILE A 278 17.54 -23.44 -0.45
N THR A 279 18.54 -22.79 -1.06
CA THR A 279 19.37 -23.36 -2.14
C THR A 279 20.47 -24.32 -1.66
N GLY A 280 20.66 -24.46 -0.34
CA GLY A 280 21.69 -25.34 0.23
C GLY A 280 23.12 -24.81 0.04
N GLU A 281 23.29 -23.54 -0.35
CA GLU A 281 24.61 -22.92 -0.52
C GLU A 281 25.25 -22.48 0.82
N SER A 282 24.51 -22.52 1.92
CA SER A 282 25.10 -22.36 3.24
C SER A 282 25.48 -23.71 3.85
N GLU A 283 26.76 -23.87 4.23
CA GLU A 283 27.26 -24.90 5.17
C GLU A 283 26.52 -24.90 6.53
N ILE A 284 25.63 -23.94 6.75
CA ILE A 284 24.83 -23.73 7.97
C ILE A 284 23.71 -24.78 8.11
N TRP A 285 23.29 -25.48 7.05
CA TRP A 285 22.20 -26.47 7.14
C TRP A 285 22.49 -27.63 8.05
N GLU A 286 23.73 -28.12 8.10
CA GLU A 286 24.07 -29.20 9.02
C GLU A 286 23.90 -28.72 10.47
N SER A 287 24.34 -27.51 10.80
CA SER A 287 24.19 -26.95 12.15
C SER A 287 22.73 -26.62 12.52
N ALA A 288 21.91 -26.18 11.56
CA ALA A 288 20.52 -25.83 11.80
C ALA A 288 19.62 -27.07 11.88
N ALA A 289 19.87 -28.08 11.05
CA ALA A 289 19.21 -29.38 11.13
C ALA A 289 19.55 -30.10 12.44
N GLU A 290 20.83 -30.07 12.85
CA GLU A 290 21.28 -30.65 14.11
C GLU A 290 20.71 -29.89 15.34
N ALA A 291 20.59 -28.56 15.27
CA ALA A 291 19.96 -27.76 16.33
C ALA A 291 18.44 -28.01 16.45
N VAL A 292 17.74 -28.20 15.32
CA VAL A 292 16.31 -28.55 15.30
C VAL A 292 16.09 -29.98 15.77
N GLU A 293 16.93 -30.93 15.34
CA GLU A 293 16.88 -32.32 15.77
C GLU A 293 17.17 -32.46 17.27
N LYS A 294 18.17 -31.75 17.80
CA LYS A 294 18.47 -31.70 19.23
C LYS A 294 17.30 -31.16 20.06
N ARG A 295 16.67 -30.06 19.64
CA ARG A 295 15.46 -29.53 20.31
C ARG A 295 14.28 -30.49 20.23
N THR A 296 14.15 -31.21 19.12
CA THR A 296 13.08 -32.20 18.92
C THR A 296 13.31 -33.42 19.83
N GLN A 297 14.55 -33.88 19.99
CA GLN A 297 14.91 -34.96 20.93
C GLN A 297 14.73 -34.53 22.40
N GLU A 298 15.10 -33.29 22.76
CA GLU A 298 14.86 -32.73 24.10
C GLU A 298 13.35 -32.67 24.42
N CYS A 299 12.50 -32.32 23.45
CA CYS A 299 11.04 -32.37 23.61
C CYS A 299 10.48 -33.80 23.71
N LEU A 300 11.08 -34.77 23.02
CA LEU A 300 10.63 -36.17 23.05
C LEU A 300 11.05 -36.89 24.35
N GLN A 301 12.23 -36.58 24.90
CA GLN A 301 12.69 -37.13 26.17
C GLN A 301 11.87 -36.67 27.38
N TRP A 302 11.18 -35.53 27.29
CA TRP A 302 10.30 -35.05 28.36
C TRP A 302 9.01 -35.86 28.53
N LYS A 303 8.73 -36.83 27.64
CA LYS A 303 7.49 -37.60 27.64
C LYS A 303 7.54 -38.96 28.36
N ASP A 304 8.73 -39.51 28.62
CA ASP A 304 8.86 -40.86 29.17
C ASP A 304 9.39 -40.92 30.62
N GLY A 305 9.57 -39.77 31.27
CA GLY A 305 10.09 -39.68 32.64
C GLY A 305 9.02 -39.55 33.73
N GLY A 306 8.41 -40.66 34.13
CA GLY A 306 8.16 -40.97 35.56
C GLY A 306 7.16 -40.11 36.36
N SER A 307 5.97 -40.68 36.56
CA SER A 307 5.08 -40.48 37.71
C SER A 307 5.85 -40.39 39.04
N HIS A 308 5.78 -39.23 39.72
CA HIS A 308 5.68 -39.16 41.18
C HIS A 308 4.89 -37.92 41.62
N SER A 309 3.99 -38.13 42.58
CA SER A 309 3.01 -37.18 43.09
C SER A 309 3.59 -36.08 43.98
N ALA A 310 2.85 -34.97 43.96
CA ALA A 310 2.45 -34.14 45.10
C ALA A 310 3.15 -32.77 45.31
N VAL A 311 2.26 -31.78 45.43
CA VAL A 311 2.35 -30.50 46.17
C VAL A 311 2.64 -29.22 45.36
N LEU A 312 1.52 -28.51 45.07
CA LEU A 312 1.27 -27.06 44.95
C LEU A 312 2.09 -26.22 43.93
N GLN A 313 1.49 -25.82 42.80
CA GLN A 313 0.75 -24.54 42.54
C GLN A 313 1.65 -23.28 42.68
N ASN A 314 1.81 -22.38 41.69
CA ASN A 314 0.90 -21.88 40.65
C ASN A 314 1.67 -21.24 39.48
N SER A 315 1.30 -21.60 38.24
CA SER A 315 1.24 -20.65 37.11
C SER A 315 0.33 -21.23 36.02
N HIS A 316 -0.96 -20.92 36.10
CA HIS A 316 -1.98 -21.30 35.12
C HIS A 316 -1.93 -20.37 33.90
N CYS A 317 -1.58 -20.93 32.74
CA CYS A 317 -2.18 -20.56 31.46
C CYS A 317 -3.23 -21.63 31.15
N GLY A 318 -4.51 -21.28 31.22
CA GLY A 318 -5.61 -22.20 30.95
C GLY A 318 -6.82 -21.44 30.43
N ALA A 319 -7.07 -21.60 29.13
CA ALA A 319 -8.35 -21.29 28.51
C ALA A 319 -9.37 -22.34 28.97
N ASN A 320 -10.34 -21.93 29.79
CA ASN A 320 -11.47 -22.75 30.18
C ASN A 320 -12.68 -22.44 29.27
N GLY A 321 -12.98 -23.38 28.37
CA GLY A 321 -14.33 -23.56 27.84
C GLY A 321 -15.12 -24.44 28.79
N GLY A 322 -15.97 -23.83 29.62
CA GLY A 322 -16.85 -24.50 30.56
C GLY A 322 -18.31 -24.39 30.15
N ARG A 323 -18.94 -25.54 29.90
CA ARG A 323 -20.37 -25.74 29.68
C ARG A 323 -20.98 -26.18 31.02
N GLY A 324 -22.05 -25.55 31.50
CA GLY A 324 -22.76 -25.94 32.72
C GLY A 324 -24.03 -25.12 32.96
N SER A 325 -25.13 -25.83 33.23
CA SER A 325 -26.55 -25.44 33.19
C SER A 325 -27.14 -24.72 34.42
N SER A 326 -28.35 -24.19 34.20
CA SER A 326 -29.49 -23.93 35.13
C SER A 326 -29.44 -22.61 35.94
N ALA A 327 -30.49 -21.80 36.09
CA ALA A 327 -31.93 -21.94 35.83
C ALA A 327 -32.65 -20.57 35.68
N ASP A 328 -33.87 -20.64 35.13
CA ASP A 328 -35.09 -19.85 35.41
C ASP A 328 -35.49 -18.58 34.63
N HIS A 329 -36.79 -18.63 34.27
CA HIS A 329 -37.72 -17.70 33.63
C HIS A 329 -37.67 -17.53 32.09
N ALA A 330 -38.76 -17.51 31.31
CA ALA A 330 -40.12 -18.10 31.28
C ALA A 330 -40.83 -17.43 30.08
N VAL A 331 -41.61 -18.20 29.28
CA VAL A 331 -42.67 -17.76 28.31
C VAL A 331 -42.15 -17.14 26.98
N SER A 332 -42.55 -17.50 25.75
CA SER A 332 -43.67 -18.29 25.20
C SER A 332 -43.33 -18.88 23.81
N GLU A 333 -44.02 -19.98 23.52
CA GLU A 333 -44.27 -20.78 22.30
C GLU A 333 -44.17 -20.08 20.92
N THR A 334 -43.69 -20.75 19.87
CA THR A 334 -44.52 -21.57 18.95
C THR A 334 -43.69 -22.62 18.18
N VAL A 335 -44.35 -23.71 17.80
CA VAL A 335 -43.83 -25.08 17.58
C VAL A 335 -43.95 -25.57 16.12
N SER A 336 -42.96 -26.38 15.69
CA SER A 336 -42.95 -27.50 14.69
C SER A 336 -43.07 -27.27 13.16
N PRO A 337 -42.66 -28.23 12.29
CA PRO A 337 -41.78 -29.42 12.47
C PRO A 337 -40.72 -29.66 11.35
N THR A 338 -39.64 -30.36 11.73
CA THR A 338 -38.77 -31.22 10.86
C THR A 338 -39.36 -32.64 10.79
N PRO A 339 -39.13 -33.47 9.74
CA PRO A 339 -37.97 -34.40 9.68
C PRO A 339 -37.58 -34.85 8.22
N PRO A 340 -36.75 -35.88 7.96
CA PRO A 340 -35.79 -36.61 8.80
C PRO A 340 -34.34 -36.68 8.27
N SER A 341 -33.50 -37.13 9.21
CA SER A 341 -32.16 -37.73 9.16
C SER A 341 -31.71 -38.51 7.93
N SER A 342 -30.42 -38.37 7.61
CA SER A 342 -29.56 -39.49 7.24
C SER A 342 -28.22 -39.40 7.99
N SER A 343 -27.73 -40.57 8.38
CA SER A 343 -26.70 -40.83 9.38
C SER A 343 -25.37 -41.27 8.75
N GLY A 344 -24.29 -41.11 9.50
CA GLY A 344 -22.98 -41.72 9.24
C GLY A 344 -21.93 -40.64 9.03
N GLY A 345 -20.80 -40.58 9.73
CA GLY A 345 -20.14 -41.53 10.62
C GLY A 345 -18.66 -41.14 10.61
N GLY A 346 -18.00 -41.19 11.76
CA GLY A 346 -16.54 -41.09 11.86
C GLY A 346 -15.98 -39.70 12.21
N ALA A 347 -16.00 -39.37 13.51
CA ALA A 347 -15.20 -38.30 14.09
C ALA A 347 -14.07 -38.92 14.94
N ILE A 348 -13.00 -39.34 14.26
CA ILE A 348 -11.65 -39.49 14.83
C ILE A 348 -10.72 -38.91 13.76
N ILE A 349 -9.68 -38.17 14.19
CA ILE A 349 -8.72 -37.37 13.40
C ILE A 349 -9.06 -35.86 13.42
N HIS A 350 -8.82 -35.22 14.56
CA HIS A 350 -8.56 -33.77 14.62
C HIS A 350 -7.59 -33.46 15.77
N LEU A 351 -6.33 -33.89 15.63
CA LEU A 351 -5.27 -33.50 16.58
C LEU A 351 -3.84 -33.59 16.04
N VAL A 352 -3.63 -33.64 14.71
CA VAL A 352 -2.28 -33.71 14.10
C VAL A 352 -1.97 -32.53 13.15
N TRP A 353 -2.92 -31.66 12.84
CA TRP A 353 -2.79 -30.71 11.72
C TRP A 353 -2.23 -29.30 12.04
N GLN A 354 -1.68 -29.04 13.23
CA GLN A 354 -1.09 -27.73 13.55
C GLN A 354 0.45 -27.66 13.41
N GLY A 355 1.16 -28.80 13.38
CA GLY A 355 2.61 -28.82 13.16
C GLY A 355 3.02 -28.84 11.67
N ILE A 356 2.19 -29.45 10.81
CA ILE A 356 2.53 -29.70 9.40
C ILE A 356 2.23 -28.47 8.52
N GLY A 357 1.29 -27.61 8.92
CA GLY A 357 0.90 -26.42 8.15
C GLY A 357 2.00 -25.37 8.00
N GLY A 358 2.85 -25.19 9.03
CA GLY A 358 3.95 -24.23 8.99
C GLY A 358 5.10 -24.66 8.06
N PHE A 359 5.40 -25.96 8.02
CA PHE A 359 6.46 -26.50 7.17
C PHE A 359 6.04 -26.51 5.69
N MET A 360 4.81 -26.91 5.37
CA MET A 360 4.31 -26.86 3.99
C MET A 360 4.22 -25.43 3.46
N GLY A 361 3.92 -24.45 4.32
CA GLY A 361 3.96 -23.02 3.94
C GLY A 361 5.37 -22.56 3.55
N LEU A 362 6.40 -22.95 4.30
CA LEU A 362 7.80 -22.64 3.97
C LEU A 362 8.26 -23.37 2.70
N VAL A 363 7.88 -24.64 2.51
CA VAL A 363 8.22 -25.42 1.31
C VAL A 363 7.56 -24.83 0.06
N LEU A 364 6.29 -24.42 0.12
CA LEU A 364 5.59 -23.80 -1.00
C LEU A 364 6.14 -22.39 -1.32
N THR A 365 6.55 -21.64 -0.29
CA THR A 365 7.22 -20.34 -0.47
C THR A 365 8.61 -20.53 -1.08
N GLY A 366 9.37 -21.53 -0.64
CA GLY A 366 10.66 -21.88 -1.24
C GLY A 366 10.55 -22.38 -2.69
N ALA A 367 9.55 -23.21 -2.99
CA ALA A 367 9.31 -23.71 -4.34
C ALA A 367 8.90 -22.60 -5.32
N SER A 368 8.09 -21.63 -4.87
CA SER A 368 7.70 -20.47 -5.69
C SER A 368 8.86 -19.50 -5.93
N LEU A 369 9.71 -19.26 -4.93
CA LEU A 369 10.96 -18.50 -5.09
C LEU A 369 11.95 -19.21 -6.04
N TYR A 370 12.10 -20.54 -5.93
CA TYR A 370 12.93 -21.33 -6.83
C TYR A 370 12.44 -21.30 -8.29
N GLY A 371 11.11 -21.32 -8.50
CA GLY A 371 10.50 -21.14 -9.81
C GLY A 371 10.87 -19.79 -10.46
N LEU A 372 10.81 -18.71 -9.70
CA LEU A 372 11.23 -17.36 -10.14
C LEU A 372 12.73 -17.30 -10.45
N TYR A 373 13.57 -17.87 -9.59
CA TYR A 373 15.01 -17.95 -9.79
C TYR A 373 15.38 -18.67 -11.11
N ARG A 374 14.74 -19.82 -11.39
CA ARG A 374 14.99 -20.60 -12.62
C ARG A 374 14.63 -19.82 -13.89
N ILE A 375 13.55 -19.05 -13.89
CA ILE A 375 13.13 -18.23 -15.04
C ILE A 375 14.16 -17.11 -15.31
N MET A 376 14.72 -16.52 -14.25
CA MET A 376 15.74 -15.48 -14.37
C MET A 376 17.11 -16.04 -14.80
N GLY A 377 17.53 -17.19 -14.26
CA GLY A 377 18.78 -17.86 -14.63
C GLY A 377 18.84 -18.30 -16.09
N ALA A 378 17.73 -18.79 -16.64
CA ALA A 378 17.64 -19.19 -18.05
C ALA A 378 17.85 -18.02 -19.05
N ARG A 379 17.63 -16.76 -18.62
CA ARG A 379 17.85 -15.57 -19.46
C ARG A 379 19.32 -15.13 -19.51
N ARG A 380 20.11 -15.36 -18.45
CA ARG A 380 21.55 -15.01 -18.44
C ARG A 380 22.37 -15.83 -19.44
N GLY A 381 22.03 -17.09 -19.68
CA GLY A 381 22.74 -17.95 -20.64
C GLY A 381 22.61 -17.55 -22.12
N ARG A 382 21.53 -16.85 -22.52
CA ARG A 382 21.34 -16.43 -23.92
C ARG A 382 22.09 -15.16 -24.29
N LEU A 383 22.36 -14.27 -23.34
CA LEU A 383 23.10 -13.03 -23.61
C LEU A 383 24.61 -13.28 -23.78
N SER A 384 25.17 -14.28 -23.08
CA SER A 384 26.59 -14.65 -23.23
C SER A 384 26.92 -15.19 -24.63
N ARG A 385 26.04 -16.00 -25.24
CA ARG A 385 26.27 -16.54 -26.61
C ARG A 385 26.17 -15.49 -27.72
N ARG A 386 25.60 -14.31 -27.46
CA ARG A 386 25.48 -13.26 -28.49
C ARG A 386 26.75 -12.41 -28.63
N ARG A 387 27.64 -12.42 -27.62
CA ARG A 387 28.91 -11.68 -27.65
C ARG A 387 29.99 -12.37 -28.48
N GLU A 388 29.94 -13.69 -28.65
CA GLU A 388 30.92 -14.44 -29.47
C GLU A 388 30.68 -14.33 -30.99
N ARG A 389 29.49 -13.91 -31.46
CA ARG A 389 29.22 -13.80 -32.90
C ARG A 389 29.58 -12.46 -33.53
N VAL A 390 30.03 -11.46 -32.76
CA VAL A 390 30.28 -10.10 -33.29
C VAL A 390 31.76 -9.88 -33.67
N GLN A 391 32.66 -10.85 -33.43
CA GLN A 391 34.09 -10.72 -33.75
C GLN A 391 34.53 -11.24 -35.13
N CYS A 392 33.64 -11.75 -35.99
CA CYS A 392 34.00 -12.28 -37.31
C CYS A 392 33.63 -11.40 -38.52
N LEU A 393 33.45 -10.09 -38.32
CA LEU A 393 33.21 -9.15 -39.43
C LEU A 393 34.27 -8.04 -39.41
N GLN A 394 35.50 -8.42 -39.74
CA GLN A 394 36.55 -7.49 -40.13
C GLN A 394 37.15 -7.90 -41.49
N VAL A 395 36.94 -7.00 -42.45
CA VAL A 395 37.83 -6.62 -43.56
C VAL A 395 38.02 -7.59 -44.74
N ALA A 396 37.41 -7.22 -45.87
CA ALA A 396 37.99 -7.38 -47.19
C ALA A 396 37.70 -6.12 -48.01
N TYR A 397 38.69 -5.22 -48.10
CA TYR A 397 38.70 -4.16 -49.11
C TYR A 397 39.48 -4.68 -50.33
N PRO A 398 38.89 -4.70 -51.53
CA PRO A 398 39.65 -4.99 -52.74
C PRO A 398 40.44 -3.76 -53.17
N SER A 399 41.75 -3.94 -53.28
CA SER A 399 42.68 -3.06 -53.96
C SER A 399 42.55 -3.21 -55.48
N GLY A 400 42.41 -2.08 -56.18
CA GLY A 400 42.78 -1.90 -57.60
C GLY A 400 41.64 -2.00 -58.62
N LEU A 401 41.25 -0.88 -59.22
CA LEU A 401 41.84 -0.30 -60.43
C LEU A 401 41.29 1.11 -60.67
#